data_AF-A0A6J3JH00-F1
#
_entry.id   AF-A0A6J3JH00-F1
#
_cell.length_a   1.000
_cell.length_b   1.000
_cell.length_c   1.000
_cell.angle_alpha   90.00
_cell.angle_beta   90.00
_cell.angle_gamma   90.00
#
_symmetry.space_group_name_H-M   'P 1'
#
loop_
_entity.id
_entity.type
_entity.pdbx_description
1 polymer ?
#
loop_
_entity_poly.entity_id
_entity_poly.type
_entity_poly.pdbx_seq_one_letter_code
_entity_poly.pdbx_strand_id
1 'polypeptide(L)'
;MASILRSPQALQLTLALIKPDAVAHPLILEAVHQQILSNKFLIIRMRELLWRKEDCQRFYREHEGRFFYQRLVEFMASGPIRAYILAHKDAIQLWRTLMGPTRVFRARYVAPDSIRGSFGLTDTRNTTHGSDSVVSASREIAAFFPDFSEQRWYEEEEPQLRCGPVCYSPEGGVHYVAGTGGLGPA
;
A
#
# COMPACT_ATOMS: atom_id res chain seq x y z
N MET A 1 20.51 1.97 7.98
CA MET A 1 21.22 2.95 7.13
C MET A 1 20.33 4.16 6.98
N ALA A 2 20.67 5.30 7.59
CA ALA A 2 19.89 6.52 7.45
C ALA A 2 20.02 7.04 6.01
N SER A 3 18.90 7.27 5.32
CA SER A 3 18.90 7.89 3.99
C SER A 3 18.51 9.35 4.11
N ILE A 4 19.25 10.24 3.45
CA ILE A 4 18.91 11.65 3.38
C ILE A 4 18.00 11.83 2.16
N LEU A 5 16.69 11.84 2.39
CA LEU A 5 15.75 12.33 1.39
C LEU A 5 15.77 13.86 1.47
N ARG A 6 16.15 14.52 0.38
CA ARG A 6 15.99 15.95 0.19
C ARG A 6 15.25 16.16 -1.12
N SER A 7 13.92 16.22 -1.03
CA SER A 7 13.05 16.53 -2.18
C SER A 7 12.47 17.94 -2.03
N PRO A 8 12.52 18.79 -3.07
CA PRO A 8 11.83 20.08 -3.08
C PRO A 8 10.31 19.90 -3.25
N GLN A 9 9.85 18.77 -3.78
CA GLN A 9 8.44 18.45 -3.97
C GLN A 9 7.89 17.70 -2.75
N ALA A 10 6.70 18.11 -2.30
CA ALA A 10 5.94 17.44 -1.24
C ALA A 10 5.67 15.96 -1.59
N LEU A 11 5.67 15.10 -0.58
CA LEU A 11 5.35 13.69 -0.71
C LEU A 11 3.84 13.49 -0.97
N GLN A 12 3.52 12.56 -1.85
CA GLN A 12 2.15 12.10 -2.10
C GLN A 12 1.90 10.82 -1.30
N LEU A 13 0.70 10.69 -0.73
CA LEU A 13 0.23 9.45 -0.12
C LEU A 13 -0.51 8.56 -1.13
N THR A 14 -0.39 7.25 -0.95
CA THR A 14 -1.26 6.24 -1.60
C THR A 14 -1.58 5.14 -0.62
N LEU A 15 -2.76 4.53 -0.76
CA LEU A 15 -3.00 3.22 -0.15
C LEU A 15 -2.33 2.15 -1.02
N ALA A 16 -1.67 1.20 -0.36
CA ALA A 16 -1.21 -0.05 -0.95
C ALA A 16 -1.75 -1.22 -0.13
N LEU A 17 -2.45 -2.14 -0.81
CA LEU A 17 -2.94 -3.37 -0.18
C LEU A 17 -2.24 -4.56 -0.77
N ILE A 18 -1.87 -5.50 0.09
CA ILE A 18 -1.46 -6.85 -0.26
C ILE A 18 -2.64 -7.77 0.08
N LYS A 19 -3.15 -8.44 -0.96
CA LYS A 19 -4.41 -9.18 -0.92
C LYS A 19 -4.21 -10.56 -0.27
N PRO A 20 -5.30 -11.26 0.11
CA PRO A 20 -5.21 -12.52 0.86
C PRO A 20 -4.40 -13.62 0.15
N ASP A 21 -4.42 -13.66 -1.19
CA ASP A 21 -3.60 -14.59 -1.97
C ASP A 21 -2.10 -14.40 -1.72
N ALA A 22 -1.64 -13.17 -1.59
CA ALA A 22 -0.24 -12.84 -1.35
C ALA A 22 0.14 -12.93 0.13
N VAL A 23 -0.74 -12.48 1.03
CA VAL A 23 -0.48 -12.53 2.49
C VAL A 23 -0.36 -13.97 2.98
N ALA A 24 -1.14 -14.90 2.41
CA ALA A 24 -1.05 -16.33 2.74
C ALA A 24 0.30 -16.99 2.35
N HIS A 25 1.14 -16.32 1.56
CA HIS A 25 2.43 -16.82 1.10
C HIS A 25 3.58 -15.93 1.60
N PRO A 26 4.28 -16.30 2.70
CA PRO A 26 5.28 -15.44 3.32
C PRO A 26 6.38 -14.94 2.38
N LEU A 27 6.82 -15.78 1.43
CA LEU A 27 7.84 -15.38 0.45
C LEU A 27 7.33 -14.33 -0.55
N ILE A 28 6.06 -14.40 -0.95
CA ILE A 28 5.46 -13.41 -1.84
C ILE A 28 5.29 -12.09 -1.07
N LEU A 29 4.81 -12.18 0.17
CA LEU A 29 4.64 -11.03 1.05
C LEU A 29 5.96 -10.29 1.28
N GLU A 30 7.03 -11.03 1.57
CA GLU A 30 8.38 -10.49 1.72
C GLU A 30 8.89 -9.89 0.40
N ALA A 31 8.70 -10.57 -0.73
CA ALA A 31 9.12 -10.05 -2.03
C ALA A 31 8.44 -8.72 -2.39
N VAL A 32 7.14 -8.59 -2.13
CA VAL A 32 6.42 -7.31 -2.35
C VAL A 32 6.88 -6.25 -1.36
N HIS A 33 7.13 -6.60 -0.11
CA HIS A 33 7.68 -5.67 0.87
C HIS A 33 9.06 -5.12 0.44
N GLN A 34 9.95 -5.98 -0.08
CA GLN A 34 11.23 -5.57 -0.64
C GLN A 34 11.08 -4.68 -1.88
N GLN A 35 10.07 -4.91 -2.74
CA GLN A 35 9.74 -4.01 -3.84
C GLN A 35 9.37 -2.60 -3.36
N ILE A 36 8.64 -2.48 -2.24
CA ILE A 36 8.30 -1.17 -1.64
C ILE A 36 9.58 -0.46 -1.18
N LEU A 37 10.45 -1.14 -0.42
CA LEU A 37 11.67 -0.56 0.12
C LEU A 37 12.69 -0.19 -0.97
N SER A 38 12.94 -1.09 -1.92
CA SER A 38 13.89 -0.87 -3.02
C SER A 38 13.49 0.29 -3.94
N ASN A 39 12.18 0.56 -4.07
CA ASN A 39 11.66 1.70 -4.82
C ASN A 39 11.50 2.98 -3.98
N LYS A 40 12.12 3.03 -2.80
CA LYS A 40 12.24 4.22 -1.94
C LYS A 40 10.90 4.79 -1.48
N PHE A 41 9.87 3.96 -1.38
CA PHE A 41 8.67 4.35 -0.66
C PHE A 41 8.97 4.49 0.83
N LEU A 42 8.45 5.55 1.43
CA LEU A 42 8.34 5.64 2.87
C LEU A 42 7.07 4.94 3.30
N ILE A 43 7.20 3.98 4.20
CA ILE A 43 6.07 3.30 4.83
C ILE A 43 5.65 4.13 6.05
N ILE A 44 4.51 4.80 5.97
CA ILE A 44 4.04 5.73 7.02
C ILE A 44 3.28 5.00 8.10
N ARG A 45 2.37 4.11 7.70
CA ARG A 45 1.64 3.21 8.58
C ARG A 45 1.53 1.85 7.90
N MET A 46 1.51 0.80 8.71
CA MET A 46 1.29 -0.58 8.28
C MET A 46 0.32 -1.22 9.26
N ARG A 47 -0.61 -2.03 8.75
CA ARG A 47 -1.43 -2.92 9.57
C ARG A 47 -1.82 -4.17 8.81
N GLU A 48 -1.97 -5.26 9.53
CA GLU A 48 -2.66 -6.44 9.05
C GLU A 48 -4.09 -6.45 9.61
N LEU A 49 -5.05 -6.84 8.78
CA LEU A 49 -6.44 -6.85 9.17
C LEU A 49 -7.21 -7.97 8.45
N LEU A 50 -8.29 -8.43 9.09
CA LEU A 50 -9.27 -9.33 8.49
C LEU A 50 -10.58 -8.56 8.35
N TRP A 51 -10.99 -8.31 7.11
CA TRP A 51 -12.27 -7.65 6.83
C TRP A 51 -13.39 -8.66 6.70
N ARG A 52 -14.55 -8.32 7.27
CA ARG A 52 -15.77 -9.08 7.04
C ARG A 52 -16.34 -8.75 5.67
N LYS A 53 -17.29 -9.58 5.22
CA LYS A 53 -17.95 -9.39 3.92
C LYS A 53 -18.57 -8.00 3.80
N GLU A 54 -19.15 -7.47 4.88
CA GLU A 54 -19.79 -6.15 4.91
C GLU A 54 -18.78 -5.01 4.75
N ASP A 55 -17.58 -5.15 5.33
CA ASP A 55 -16.49 -4.17 5.17
C ASP A 55 -16.03 -4.13 3.70
N CYS A 56 -15.82 -5.31 3.10
CA CYS A 56 -15.46 -5.44 1.69
C CYS A 56 -16.54 -4.88 0.75
N GLN A 57 -17.82 -5.11 1.03
CA GLN A 57 -18.94 -4.56 0.24
C GLN A 57 -18.98 -3.03 0.31
N ARG A 58 -18.79 -2.45 1.50
CA ARG A 58 -18.71 -0.99 1.65
C ARG A 58 -17.56 -0.41 0.83
N PHE A 59 -16.39 -1.04 0.91
CA PHE A 59 -15.20 -0.57 0.21
C PHE A 59 -15.34 -0.66 -1.31
N TYR A 60 -15.81 -1.80 -1.84
CA TYR A 60 -15.94 -2.04 -3.27
C TYR A 60 -17.29 -1.64 -3.86
N ARG A 61 -18.08 -0.79 -3.16
CA ARG A 61 -19.43 -0.40 -3.58
C ARG A 61 -19.49 0.16 -5.00
N GLU A 62 -18.46 0.87 -5.46
CA GLU A 62 -18.36 1.38 -6.84
C GLU A 62 -18.33 0.28 -7.93
N HIS A 63 -18.18 -0.99 -7.53
CA HIS A 63 -18.25 -2.14 -8.41
C HIS A 63 -19.56 -2.93 -8.26
N GLU A 64 -20.50 -2.47 -7.44
CA GLU A 64 -21.80 -3.10 -7.28
C GLU A 64 -22.51 -3.24 -8.65
N GLY A 65 -23.15 -4.40 -8.87
CA GLY A 65 -23.76 -4.76 -10.15
C GLY A 65 -22.80 -5.27 -11.22
N ARG A 66 -21.47 -5.18 -11.05
CA ARG A 66 -20.51 -5.80 -11.99
C ARG A 66 -20.45 -7.31 -11.75
N PHE A 67 -20.30 -8.08 -12.83
CA PHE A 67 -20.29 -9.55 -12.79
C PHE A 67 -19.24 -10.16 -11.85
N PHE A 68 -18.14 -9.44 -11.59
CA PHE A 68 -17.05 -9.89 -10.72
C PHE A 68 -17.18 -9.43 -9.26
N TYR A 69 -18.18 -8.60 -8.92
CA TYR A 69 -18.29 -7.94 -7.63
C TYR A 69 -18.35 -8.90 -6.44
N GLN A 70 -19.25 -9.89 -6.49
CA GLN A 70 -19.39 -10.87 -5.41
C GLN A 70 -18.10 -11.66 -5.19
N ARG A 71 -17.47 -12.10 -6.28
CA ARG A 71 -16.18 -12.81 -6.22
C ARG A 71 -15.08 -11.95 -5.60
N LEU A 72 -15.04 -10.65 -5.92
CA LEU A 72 -14.07 -9.72 -5.35
C LEU A 72 -14.28 -9.54 -3.85
N VAL A 73 -15.53 -9.32 -3.43
CA VAL A 73 -15.91 -9.18 -2.02
C VAL A 73 -15.56 -10.43 -1.22
N GLU A 74 -15.97 -11.60 -1.71
CA GLU A 74 -15.73 -12.89 -1.04
C GLU A 74 -14.24 -13.20 -0.94
N PHE A 75 -13.48 -12.92 -2.00
CA PHE A 75 -12.04 -13.08 -1.98
C PHE A 75 -11.35 -12.16 -0.97
N MET A 76 -11.72 -10.88 -0.93
CA MET A 76 -11.09 -9.94 0.00
C MET A 76 -11.45 -10.26 1.46
N ALA A 77 -12.61 -10.87 1.71
CA ALA A 77 -13.01 -11.36 3.03
C ALA A 77 -12.46 -12.76 3.38
N SER A 78 -11.76 -13.44 2.46
CA SER A 78 -11.37 -14.85 2.67
C SER A 78 -10.11 -15.04 3.54
N GLY A 79 -9.45 -13.96 3.94
CA GLY A 79 -8.21 -14.04 4.72
C GLY A 79 -7.61 -12.68 5.04
N PRO A 80 -6.42 -12.66 5.66
CA PRO A 80 -5.75 -11.44 6.06
C PRO A 80 -5.36 -10.56 4.87
N ILE A 81 -5.47 -9.25 5.05
CA ILE A 81 -5.01 -8.21 4.14
C ILE A 81 -3.92 -7.44 4.85
N ARG A 82 -2.81 -7.14 4.16
CA ARG A 82 -1.81 -6.19 4.67
C ARG A 82 -1.98 -4.85 3.99
N ALA A 83 -2.27 -3.82 4.77
CA ALA A 83 -2.44 -2.45 4.30
C ALA A 83 -1.23 -1.60 4.67
N TYR A 84 -0.84 -0.74 3.75
CA TYR A 84 0.21 0.26 3.93
C TYR A 84 -0.32 1.64 3.52
N ILE A 85 0.02 2.65 4.31
CA ILE A 85 0.08 4.03 3.82
C ILE A 85 1.51 4.23 3.32
N LEU A 86 1.67 4.45 2.01
CA LEU A 86 2.96 4.70 1.39
C LEU A 86 3.08 6.18 1.01
N ALA A 87 4.24 6.77 1.25
CA ALA A 87 4.59 8.11 0.83
C ALA A 87 5.77 8.11 -0.14
N HIS A 88 5.65 8.88 -1.20
CA HIS A 88 6.68 9.13 -2.21
C HIS A 88 6.25 10.35 -3.04
N LYS A 89 7.17 11.08 -3.67
CA LYS A 89 6.82 12.27 -4.50
C LYS A 89 5.75 11.99 -5.57
N ASP A 90 5.74 10.77 -6.11
CA ASP A 90 4.84 10.29 -7.15
C ASP A 90 4.17 8.97 -6.74
N ALA A 91 3.77 8.85 -5.47
CA ALA A 91 3.41 7.57 -4.85
C ALA A 91 2.35 6.77 -5.60
N ILE A 92 1.29 7.42 -6.05
CA ILE A 92 0.17 6.76 -6.75
C ILE A 92 0.67 6.20 -8.08
N GLN A 93 1.32 7.02 -8.91
CA GLN A 93 1.80 6.61 -10.22
C GLN A 93 2.86 5.51 -10.11
N LEU A 94 3.82 5.68 -9.19
CA LEU A 94 4.89 4.71 -8.98
C LEU A 94 4.33 3.38 -8.49
N TRP A 95 3.43 3.40 -7.51
CA TRP A 95 2.83 2.17 -6.98
C TRP A 95 2.05 1.43 -8.06
N ARG A 96 1.25 2.15 -8.87
CA ARG A 96 0.53 1.56 -9.99
C ARG A 96 1.44 0.96 -11.06
N THR A 97 2.58 1.60 -11.32
CA THR A 97 3.60 1.06 -12.22
C THR A 97 4.17 -0.25 -11.69
N LEU A 98 4.55 -0.30 -10.40
CA LEU A 98 5.07 -1.52 -9.77
C LEU A 98 4.02 -2.64 -9.68
N MET A 99 2.75 -2.31 -9.44
CA MET A 99 1.67 -3.27 -9.47
C MET A 99 1.52 -3.90 -10.86
N GLY A 100 1.65 -3.11 -11.92
CA GLY A 100 1.42 -3.53 -13.29
C GLY A 100 -0.07 -3.61 -13.68
N PRO A 101 -0.39 -4.02 -14.92
CA PRO A 101 -1.75 -4.10 -15.42
C PRO A 101 -2.68 -4.99 -14.57
N THR A 102 -3.96 -4.61 -14.44
CA THR A 102 -4.94 -5.37 -13.64
C THR A 102 -5.12 -6.81 -14.11
N ARG A 103 -5.12 -7.03 -15.43
CA ARG A 103 -5.27 -8.36 -16.02
C ARG A 103 -3.93 -9.08 -16.00
N VAL A 104 -3.87 -10.22 -15.30
CA VAL A 104 -2.60 -10.91 -15.01
C VAL A 104 -1.91 -11.37 -16.29
N PHE A 105 -2.65 -11.89 -17.27
CA PHE A 105 -2.06 -12.31 -18.55
C PHE A 105 -1.38 -11.13 -19.27
N ARG A 106 -1.98 -9.93 -19.20
CA ARG A 106 -1.41 -8.72 -19.79
C ARG A 106 -0.18 -8.28 -19.00
N ALA A 107 -0.23 -8.31 -17.67
CA ALA A 107 0.90 -7.99 -16.82
C ALA A 107 2.11 -8.88 -17.14
N ARG A 108 1.91 -10.20 -17.22
CA ARG A 108 2.96 -11.16 -17.62
C ARG A 108 3.58 -10.86 -18.98
N TYR A 109 2.79 -10.33 -19.92
CA TYR A 109 3.27 -10.02 -21.26
C TYR A 109 4.01 -8.67 -21.35
N VAL A 110 3.45 -7.60 -20.77
CA VAL A 110 3.99 -6.23 -20.95
C VAL A 110 4.90 -5.75 -19.81
N ALA A 111 4.80 -6.37 -18.64
CA ALA A 111 5.53 -5.99 -17.43
C ALA A 111 5.74 -7.23 -16.53
N PRO A 112 6.49 -8.26 -17.00
CA PRO A 112 6.65 -9.53 -16.27
C PRO A 112 7.20 -9.33 -14.86
N ASP A 113 8.10 -8.36 -14.66
CA ASP A 113 8.72 -8.04 -13.37
C ASP A 113 7.82 -7.19 -12.44
N SER A 114 6.63 -6.77 -12.90
CA SER A 114 5.64 -6.15 -12.03
C SER A 114 5.09 -7.15 -11.01
N ILE A 115 4.56 -6.67 -9.89
CA ILE A 115 3.99 -7.51 -8.83
C ILE A 115 2.92 -8.46 -9.40
N ARG A 116 2.02 -7.96 -10.25
CA ARG A 116 0.97 -8.77 -10.88
C ARG A 116 1.52 -9.71 -11.95
N GLY A 117 2.58 -9.31 -12.65
CA GLY A 117 3.26 -10.17 -13.62
C GLY A 117 3.92 -11.37 -12.93
N SER A 118 4.61 -11.10 -11.82
CA SER A 118 5.39 -12.09 -11.06
C SER A 118 4.51 -13.04 -10.24
N PHE A 119 3.49 -12.50 -9.56
CA PHE A 119 2.76 -13.25 -8.51
C PHE A 119 1.25 -13.36 -8.75
N GLY A 120 0.71 -12.66 -9.74
CA GLY A 120 -0.72 -12.69 -10.02
C GLY A 120 -1.19 -14.07 -10.47
N LEU A 121 -2.34 -14.51 -9.95
CA LEU A 121 -2.96 -15.79 -10.31
C LEU A 121 -4.12 -15.60 -11.30
N THR A 122 -5.01 -14.64 -11.03
CA THR A 122 -6.19 -14.32 -11.85
C THR A 122 -6.50 -12.83 -11.76
N ASP A 123 -7.41 -12.32 -12.58
CA ASP A 123 -7.79 -10.89 -12.55
C ASP A 123 -8.33 -10.42 -11.18
N THR A 124 -8.95 -11.32 -10.39
CA THR A 124 -9.40 -11.02 -9.02
C THR A 124 -8.30 -11.25 -7.98
N ARG A 125 -7.56 -12.37 -8.12
CA ARG A 125 -6.41 -12.76 -7.28
C ARG A 125 -5.11 -12.32 -7.94
N ASN A 126 -4.91 -11.01 -7.96
CA ASN A 126 -3.77 -10.37 -8.60
C ASN A 126 -2.86 -9.69 -7.55
N THR A 127 -2.73 -10.27 -6.36
CA THR A 127 -1.72 -9.93 -5.34
C THR A 127 -1.92 -8.59 -4.63
N THR A 128 -2.34 -7.53 -5.33
CA THR A 128 -2.28 -6.16 -4.79
C THR A 128 -3.34 -5.20 -5.34
N HIS A 129 -3.71 -4.22 -4.51
CA HIS A 129 -4.52 -3.04 -4.85
C HIS A 129 -3.76 -1.76 -4.53
N GLY A 130 -4.10 -0.69 -5.25
CA GLY A 130 -3.61 0.64 -4.97
C GLY A 130 -4.51 1.69 -5.58
N SER A 131 -4.56 2.83 -4.92
CA SER A 131 -5.38 3.97 -5.32
C SER A 131 -5.04 4.44 -6.74
N ASP A 132 -5.99 5.10 -7.39
CA ASP A 132 -5.86 5.57 -8.78
C ASP A 132 -5.75 7.09 -8.93
N SER A 133 -6.04 7.82 -7.86
CA SER A 133 -6.05 9.28 -7.80
C SER A 133 -5.86 9.75 -6.35
N VAL A 134 -5.55 11.02 -6.16
CA VAL A 134 -5.41 11.61 -4.82
C VAL A 134 -6.72 11.48 -4.03
N VAL A 135 -7.86 11.69 -4.70
CA VAL A 135 -9.19 11.58 -4.09
C VAL A 135 -9.48 10.14 -3.64
N SER A 136 -9.18 9.14 -4.47
CA SER A 136 -9.35 7.74 -4.05
C SER A 136 -8.34 7.36 -2.97
N ALA A 137 -7.10 7.87 -3.01
CA ALA A 137 -6.11 7.63 -1.97
C ALA A 137 -6.59 8.09 -0.60
N SER A 138 -7.03 9.35 -0.45
CA SER A 138 -7.55 9.87 0.83
C SER A 138 -8.74 9.06 1.35
N ARG A 139 -9.72 8.77 0.47
CA ARG A 139 -10.91 7.96 0.80
C ARG A 139 -10.53 6.55 1.27
N GLU A 140 -9.63 5.90 0.53
CA GLU A 140 -9.24 4.52 0.80
C GLU A 140 -8.34 4.42 2.04
N ILE A 141 -7.43 5.38 2.25
CA ILE A 141 -6.63 5.49 3.48
C ILE A 141 -7.55 5.61 4.69
N ALA A 142 -8.55 6.50 4.65
CA ALA A 142 -9.51 6.65 5.75
C ALA A 142 -10.31 5.38 6.04
N ALA A 143 -10.61 4.56 5.02
CA ALA A 143 -11.30 3.29 5.19
C ALA A 143 -10.44 2.22 5.90
N PHE A 144 -9.13 2.20 5.64
CA PHE A 144 -8.20 1.23 6.23
C PHE A 144 -7.53 1.72 7.51
N PHE A 145 -7.40 3.02 7.70
CA PHE A 145 -6.70 3.67 8.82
C PHE A 145 -7.58 4.81 9.38
N PRO A 146 -8.69 4.50 10.05
CA PRO A 146 -9.64 5.51 10.52
C PRO A 146 -9.03 6.49 11.55
N ASP A 147 -7.99 6.05 12.28
CA ASP A 147 -7.28 6.86 13.26
C ASP A 147 -6.16 7.72 12.64
N PHE A 148 -5.91 7.60 11.33
CA PHE A 148 -4.89 8.37 10.63
C PHE A 148 -5.46 9.72 10.16
N SER A 149 -4.87 10.81 10.65
CA SER A 149 -5.18 12.16 10.17
C SER A 149 -4.20 12.55 9.07
N GLU A 150 -4.68 12.49 7.82
CA GLU A 150 -3.90 12.91 6.64
C GLU A 150 -3.47 14.39 6.74
N GLN A 151 -4.36 15.25 7.22
CA GLN A 151 -4.04 16.66 7.43
C GLN A 151 -2.87 16.86 8.40
N ARG A 152 -2.94 16.27 9.61
CA ARG A 152 -1.84 16.37 10.59
C ARG A 152 -0.55 15.78 10.05
N TRP A 153 -0.63 14.68 9.31
CA TRP A 153 0.54 14.09 8.69
C TRP A 153 1.22 15.09 7.73
N TYR A 154 0.46 15.77 6.87
CA TYR A 154 0.99 16.79 5.96
C TYR A 154 1.56 18.02 6.67
N GLU A 155 0.97 18.44 7.80
CA GLU A 155 1.40 19.62 8.55
C GLU A 155 2.65 19.33 9.42
N GLU A 156 2.72 18.14 10.02
CA GLU A 156 3.69 17.83 11.08
C GLU A 156 4.76 16.82 10.64
N GLU A 157 4.37 15.71 10.02
CA GLU A 157 5.27 14.57 9.74
C GLU A 157 5.95 14.70 8.36
N GLU A 158 5.20 15.09 7.32
CA GLU A 158 5.68 15.16 5.93
C GLU A 158 6.93 16.04 5.77
N PRO A 159 6.99 17.28 6.30
CA PRO A 159 8.15 18.14 6.06
C PRO A 159 9.42 17.56 6.67
N GLN A 160 9.29 16.87 7.80
CA GLN A 160 10.39 16.22 8.50
C GLN A 160 10.86 14.97 7.74
N LEU A 161 9.93 14.14 7.26
CA LEU A 161 10.25 12.96 6.44
C LEU A 161 10.85 13.32 5.08
N ARG A 162 10.44 14.45 4.50
CA ARG A 162 10.93 14.93 3.21
C ARG A 162 12.32 15.56 3.26
N CYS A 163 12.71 16.16 4.40
CA CYS A 163 13.96 16.93 4.54
C CYS A 163 14.97 16.31 5.52
N GLY A 164 14.51 15.43 6.41
CA GLY A 164 15.29 14.88 7.52
C GLY A 164 15.96 13.54 7.18
N PRO A 165 16.85 13.06 8.06
CA PRO A 165 17.41 11.72 7.96
C PRO A 165 16.33 10.69 8.26
N VAL A 166 15.89 9.92 7.26
CA VAL A 166 14.84 8.91 7.44
C VAL A 166 15.45 7.55 7.70
N CYS A 167 14.90 6.85 8.69
CA CYS A 167 15.24 5.48 9.06
C CYS A 167 14.02 4.57 8.91
N TYR A 168 14.26 3.30 8.54
CA TYR A 168 13.27 2.25 8.58
C TYR A 168 13.44 1.42 9.85
N SER A 169 12.36 1.22 10.63
CA SER A 169 12.35 0.26 11.75
C SER A 169 11.80 -1.09 11.24
N PRO A 170 12.62 -2.16 11.27
CA PRO A 170 12.15 -3.50 10.93
C PRO A 170 11.06 -4.00 11.87
N GLU A 171 11.13 -3.65 13.16
CA GLU A 171 10.16 -4.08 14.17
C GLU A 171 8.80 -3.40 13.98
N GLY A 172 8.81 -2.08 13.74
CA GLY A 172 7.59 -1.31 13.51
C GLY A 172 7.06 -1.41 12.07
N GLY A 173 7.88 -1.87 11.13
CA GLY A 173 7.53 -1.94 9.71
C GLY A 173 7.27 -0.57 9.07
N VAL A 174 7.76 0.51 9.67
CA VAL A 174 7.50 1.90 9.26
C VAL A 174 8.78 2.75 9.23
N HIS A 175 8.72 3.84 8.47
CA HIS A 175 9.77 4.85 8.42
C HIS A 175 9.51 5.96 9.44
N TYR A 176 10.59 6.50 10.00
CA TYR A 176 10.58 7.59 10.97
C TYR A 176 11.80 8.50 10.78
N VAL A 177 11.77 9.69 11.36
CA VAL A 177 12.89 10.65 11.30
C VAL A 177 13.89 10.36 12.42
N ALA A 178 15.17 10.20 12.09
CA ALA A 178 16.21 9.94 13.07
C ALA A 178 16.43 11.17 13.97
N GLY A 179 16.39 10.98 15.29
CA GLY A 179 16.59 12.04 16.28
C GLY A 179 15.34 12.44 17.07
N THR A 180 14.14 12.08 16.58
CA THR A 180 12.92 12.11 17.41
C THR A 180 12.85 10.78 18.15
N GLY A 181 13.32 10.73 19.40
CA GLY A 181 13.18 9.57 20.28
C GLY A 181 11.72 9.31 20.62
N GLY A 182 10.97 8.68 19.71
CA GLY A 182 9.65 8.13 19.95
C GLY A 182 9.77 6.65 20.22
N LEU A 183 9.36 6.23 21.42
CA LEU A 183 9.13 4.83 21.78
C LEU A 183 8.33 4.15 20.64
N GLY A 184 8.90 3.09 20.07
CA GLY A 184 8.15 2.19 19.19
C GLY A 184 6.97 1.58 19.94
N PRO A 185 5.90 1.15 19.24
CA PRO A 185 4.76 0.53 19.89
C PRO A 185 5.21 -0.79 20.55
N ALA A 186 4.75 -0.99 21.78
CA ALA A 186 4.84 -2.27 22.50
C ALA A 186 3.94 -3.34 21.86
#